data_AF-A0A937N9W2-F1
#
_entry.id   AF-A0A937N9W2-F1
#
_cell.length_a   1.000
_cell.length_b   1.000
_cell.length_c   1.000
_cell.angle_alpha   90.00
_cell.angle_beta   90.00
_cell.angle_gamma   90.00
#
_symmetry.space_group_name_H-M   'P 1'
#
loop_
_entity.id
_entity.type
_entity.pdbx_description
1 polymer ?
#
loop_
_entity_poly.entity_id
_entity_poly.type
_entity_poly.pdbx_seq_one_letter_code
_entity_poly.pdbx_strand_id
1 'polypeptide(L)'
;MTTNQSGRLVILTGPSCAGKTPLVRAFRRFWPEQTGALRPVVLRNSRSPRPSEVDGVEHHFRTRDHIERLHDDERYVVIDVRGDLQALDVVELTESLESGDALYEGNPYVARELLTNSRLADIQRLSVFLSPLSKEEIQYLREQPAVSLRGLTTEMMRRRQLRRGHRLKGMLSAHDLDDAERRAARAYDELRMAHEFDLVIPNHDGEDSENWDAFYYPLGDARKTLLAVVDLVTGEIPGSAEKWEPDLLPE
;
A
#
# COMPACT_ATOMS: atom_id res chain seq x y z
N MET A 1 29.84 18.94 14.46
CA MET A 1 29.27 18.74 13.11
C MET A 1 28.08 17.81 13.29
N THR A 2 26.89 18.38 13.47
CA THR A 2 25.65 17.60 13.58
C THR A 2 25.32 17.10 12.19
N THR A 3 25.51 15.80 11.95
CA THR A 3 24.98 15.13 10.76
C THR A 3 23.47 15.33 10.79
N ASN A 4 22.97 16.21 9.92
CA ASN A 4 21.54 16.45 9.75
C ASN A 4 20.98 15.18 9.09
N GLN A 5 20.67 14.15 9.89
CA GLN A 5 20.10 12.91 9.39
C GLN A 5 18.64 13.21 9.08
N SER A 6 18.32 13.36 7.79
CA SER A 6 16.94 13.37 7.30
C SER A 6 16.23 12.13 7.83
N GLY A 7 14.96 12.28 8.23
CA GLY A 7 14.12 11.19 8.67
C GLY A 7 13.97 10.10 7.60
N ARG A 8 13.47 8.94 8.04
CA ARG A 8 13.26 7.77 7.19
C ARG A 8 11.86 7.79 6.59
N LEU A 9 11.76 7.46 5.30
CA LEU A 9 10.50 7.19 4.62
C LEU A 9 10.14 5.71 4.76
N VAL A 10 9.08 5.42 5.53
CA VAL A 10 8.46 4.09 5.61
C VAL A 10 7.38 3.97 4.53
N ILE A 11 7.48 2.95 3.67
CA ILE A 11 6.57 2.72 2.56
C ILE A 11 5.84 1.40 2.82
N LEU A 12 4.53 1.46 3.05
CA LEU A 12 3.65 0.30 3.15
C LEU A 12 2.76 0.23 1.91
N THR A 13 2.97 -0.78 1.07
CA THR A 13 2.22 -0.92 -0.18
C THR A 13 1.76 -2.35 -0.45
N GLY A 14 1.12 -2.58 -1.58
CA GLY A 14 0.55 -3.85 -1.99
C GLY A 14 -0.81 -3.70 -2.68
N PRO A 15 -1.36 -4.78 -3.26
CA PRO A 15 -2.61 -4.72 -3.99
C PRO A 15 -3.77 -4.17 -3.14
N SER A 16 -4.77 -3.57 -3.79
CA SER A 16 -5.97 -3.11 -3.06
C SER A 16 -6.62 -4.29 -2.32
N CYS A 17 -7.04 -4.11 -1.06
CA CYS A 17 -7.51 -5.16 -0.16
C CYS A 17 -6.43 -6.10 0.43
N ALA A 18 -5.14 -5.80 0.29
CA ALA A 18 -4.07 -6.56 0.95
C ALA A 18 -3.96 -6.35 2.48
N GLY A 19 -4.74 -5.44 3.08
CA GLY A 19 -4.77 -5.21 4.54
C GLY A 19 -4.01 -3.96 5.03
N LYS A 20 -3.56 -3.09 4.11
CA LYS A 20 -2.72 -1.91 4.44
C LYS A 20 -3.38 -0.89 5.38
N THR A 21 -4.56 -0.40 5.02
CA THR A 21 -5.28 0.60 5.84
C THR A 21 -5.65 0.08 7.25
N PRO A 22 -6.23 -1.12 7.42
CA PRO A 22 -6.51 -1.63 8.76
C PRO A 22 -5.23 -1.96 9.55
N LEU A 23 -4.13 -2.35 8.88
CA LEU A 23 -2.81 -2.45 9.49
C LEU A 23 -2.36 -1.12 10.10
N VAL A 24 -2.37 -0.03 9.32
CA VAL A 24 -1.95 1.30 9.84
C VAL A 24 -2.87 1.77 10.98
N ARG A 25 -4.17 1.52 10.88
CA ARG A 25 -5.13 1.83 11.95
C ARG A 25 -4.83 1.01 13.22
N ALA A 26 -4.55 -0.28 13.10
CA ALA A 26 -4.19 -1.12 14.24
C ALA A 26 -2.85 -0.69 14.83
N PHE A 27 -1.86 -0.38 13.99
CA PHE A 27 -0.55 0.10 14.42
C PHE A 27 -0.68 1.40 15.23
N ARG A 28 -1.49 2.36 14.76
CA ARG A 28 -1.80 3.60 15.49
C ARG A 28 -2.46 3.35 16.84
N ARG A 29 -3.33 2.34 16.92
CA ARG A 29 -4.07 2.01 18.15
C ARG A 29 -3.18 1.36 19.21
N PHE A 30 -2.30 0.44 18.82
CA PHE A 30 -1.54 -0.38 19.77
C PHE A 30 -0.10 0.12 20.01
N TRP A 31 0.46 0.90 19.08
CA TRP A 31 1.78 1.53 19.18
C TRP A 31 1.69 3.02 18.80
N PRO A 32 0.92 3.82 19.57
CA PRO A 32 0.69 5.24 19.25
C PRO A 32 1.95 6.10 19.29
N GLU A 33 2.96 5.74 20.09
CA GLU A 33 4.22 6.49 20.16
C GLU A 33 5.06 6.29 18.88
N GLN A 34 5.20 5.04 18.43
CA GLN A 34 5.97 4.69 17.23
C GLN A 34 5.28 5.24 15.99
N THR A 35 3.96 5.13 15.90
CA THR A 35 3.21 5.66 14.77
C THR A 35 3.02 7.18 14.80
N GLY A 36 2.91 7.79 15.97
CA GLY A 36 2.82 9.23 16.13
C GLY A 36 4.08 9.96 15.67
N ALA A 37 5.22 9.26 15.66
CA ALA A 37 6.47 9.75 15.08
C ALA A 37 6.50 9.70 13.54
N LEU A 38 5.55 9.00 12.89
CA LEU A 38 5.49 8.84 11.43
C LEU A 38 4.46 9.80 10.82
N ARG A 39 4.94 10.83 10.11
CA ARG A 39 4.08 11.80 9.42
C ARG A 39 3.45 11.16 8.17
N PRO A 40 2.12 11.24 7.97
CA PRO A 40 1.50 10.66 6.78
C PRO A 40 1.93 11.42 5.51
N VAL A 41 2.25 10.68 4.46
CA VAL A 41 2.46 11.23 3.11
C VAL A 41 1.10 11.35 2.42
N VAL A 42 0.60 12.57 2.25
CA VAL A 42 -0.73 12.84 1.66
C VAL A 42 -0.57 13.26 0.21
N LEU A 43 -1.16 12.49 -0.71
CA LEU A 43 -1.09 12.76 -2.15
C LEU A 43 -2.26 13.63 -2.61
N ARG A 44 -2.11 14.25 -3.78
CA ARG A 44 -3.26 14.78 -4.54
C ARG A 44 -3.90 13.66 -5.36
N ASN A 45 -5.22 13.63 -5.49
CA ASN A 45 -5.95 12.58 -6.22
C ASN A 45 -7.10 13.15 -7.07
N SER A 46 -7.22 12.69 -8.33
CA SER A 46 -8.22 13.19 -9.28
C SER A 46 -9.61 12.56 -9.12
N ARG A 47 -9.71 11.46 -8.36
CA ARG A 47 -10.99 10.78 -8.14
C ARG A 47 -11.80 11.48 -7.07
N SER A 48 -13.10 11.20 -7.03
CA SER A 48 -13.95 11.64 -5.91
C SER A 48 -13.58 10.91 -4.60
N PRO A 49 -13.67 11.60 -3.44
CA PRO A 49 -13.51 10.97 -2.14
C PRO A 49 -14.56 9.87 -1.94
N ARG A 50 -14.18 8.79 -1.24
CA ARG A 50 -15.12 7.78 -0.76
C ARG A 50 -15.87 8.34 0.46
N PRO A 51 -17.04 7.77 0.82
CA PRO A 51 -17.85 8.29 1.94
C PRO A 51 -17.11 8.41 3.29
N SER A 52 -16.06 7.62 3.51
CA SER A 52 -15.25 7.62 4.74
C SER A 52 -13.99 8.47 4.66
N GLU A 53 -13.69 9.09 3.51
CA GLU A 53 -12.44 9.85 3.29
C GLU A 53 -12.69 11.34 3.46
N VAL A 54 -11.69 12.04 4.00
CA VAL A 54 -11.72 13.49 4.28
C VAL A 54 -10.58 14.17 3.50
N ASP A 55 -10.88 15.30 2.86
CA ASP A 55 -9.89 16.08 2.13
C ASP A 55 -8.75 16.54 3.06
N GLY A 56 -7.51 16.31 2.63
CA GLY A 56 -6.30 16.62 3.39
C GLY A 56 -5.95 15.61 4.49
N VAL A 57 -6.75 14.56 4.68
CA VAL A 57 -6.41 13.46 5.59
C VAL A 57 -5.88 12.27 4.80
N GLU A 58 -6.71 11.66 3.94
CA GLU A 58 -6.25 10.57 3.08
C GLU A 58 -5.59 11.08 1.80
N HIS A 59 -6.20 12.09 1.17
CA HIS A 59 -5.72 12.72 -0.06
C HIS A 59 -6.20 14.17 -0.11
N HIS A 60 -5.50 14.99 -0.89
CA HIS A 60 -6.05 16.24 -1.42
C HIS A 60 -6.80 15.94 -2.72
N PHE A 61 -8.12 15.84 -2.66
CA PHE A 61 -8.98 15.59 -3.80
C PHE A 61 -9.09 16.85 -4.66
N ARG A 62 -8.66 16.75 -5.91
CA ARG A 62 -8.65 17.84 -6.90
C ARG A 62 -9.30 17.37 -8.19
N THR A 63 -9.64 18.30 -9.08
CA THR A 63 -10.14 17.92 -10.40
C THR A 63 -9.03 17.29 -11.23
N ARG A 64 -9.39 16.46 -12.22
CA ARG A 64 -8.42 15.87 -13.15
C ARG A 64 -7.58 16.95 -13.84
N ASP A 65 -8.22 17.96 -14.42
CA ASP A 65 -7.55 19.09 -15.07
C ASP A 65 -6.56 19.81 -14.16
N HIS A 66 -6.82 19.89 -12.85
CA HIS A 66 -5.89 20.49 -11.91
C HIS A 66 -4.62 19.65 -11.79
N ILE A 67 -4.77 18.32 -11.66
CA ILE A 67 -3.62 17.41 -11.52
C ILE A 67 -2.84 17.31 -12.84
N GLU A 68 -3.51 17.33 -13.99
CA GLU A 68 -2.85 17.33 -15.30
C GLU A 68 -1.91 18.53 -15.48
N ARG A 69 -2.28 19.72 -15.00
CA ARG A 69 -1.41 20.91 -15.02
C ARG A 69 -0.17 20.78 -14.13
N LEU A 70 -0.15 19.84 -13.18
CA LEU A 70 1.03 19.62 -12.33
C LEU A 70 2.17 18.92 -13.08
N HIS A 71 1.94 18.38 -14.29
CA HIS A 71 3.04 17.87 -15.12
C HIS A 71 4.06 18.94 -15.50
N ASP A 72 3.63 20.21 -15.59
CA ASP A 72 4.47 21.34 -15.97
C ASP A 72 5.24 21.93 -14.77
N ASP A 73 4.97 21.45 -13.56
CA ASP A 73 5.60 21.92 -12.33
C ASP A 73 6.54 20.84 -11.79
N GLU A 74 7.85 21.13 -11.84
CA GLU A 74 8.89 20.23 -11.37
C GLU A 74 8.68 19.82 -9.91
N ARG A 75 8.00 20.61 -9.06
CA ARG A 75 7.67 20.25 -7.67
C ARG A 75 6.93 18.92 -7.55
N TYR A 76 6.13 18.56 -8.55
CA TYR A 76 5.25 17.41 -8.50
C TYR A 76 5.76 16.24 -9.33
N VAL A 77 5.25 15.05 -9.00
CA VAL A 77 5.30 13.88 -9.87
C VAL A 77 3.88 13.37 -10.05
N VAL A 78 3.38 13.40 -11.28
CA VAL A 78 2.05 12.91 -11.64
C VAL A 78 2.12 11.47 -12.11
N ILE A 79 1.27 10.62 -11.54
CA ILE A 79 1.32 9.16 -11.67
C ILE A 79 -0.09 8.67 -12.04
N ASP A 80 -0.21 7.88 -13.11
CA ASP A 80 -1.45 7.20 -13.45
C ASP A 80 -1.62 5.96 -12.55
N VAL A 81 -2.66 5.98 -11.72
CA VAL A 81 -3.05 4.90 -10.84
C VAL A 81 -4.38 4.33 -11.30
N ARG A 82 -4.32 3.37 -12.24
CA ARG A 82 -5.49 2.66 -12.77
C ARG A 82 -6.52 3.60 -13.42
N GLY A 83 -6.05 4.67 -14.07
CA GLY A 83 -6.85 5.71 -14.72
C GLY A 83 -7.08 6.95 -13.85
N ASP A 84 -6.92 6.85 -12.52
CA ASP A 84 -6.96 8.00 -11.61
C ASP A 84 -5.57 8.64 -11.55
N LEU A 85 -5.48 9.95 -11.81
CA LEU A 85 -4.22 10.67 -11.65
C LEU A 85 -3.98 10.99 -10.18
N GLN A 86 -2.78 10.68 -9.71
CA GLN A 86 -2.29 11.09 -8.40
C GLN A 86 -1.05 11.94 -8.57
N ALA A 87 -0.85 12.90 -7.67
CA ALA A 87 0.35 13.72 -7.67
C ALA A 87 1.03 13.70 -6.30
N LEU A 88 2.32 13.35 -6.32
CA LEU A 88 3.24 13.47 -5.20
C LEU A 88 3.87 14.86 -5.21
N ASP A 89 3.82 15.56 -4.07
CA ASP A 89 4.56 16.80 -3.85
C ASP A 89 5.94 16.44 -3.27
N VAL A 90 6.97 16.50 -4.12
CA VAL A 90 8.32 16.06 -3.73
C VAL A 90 8.93 17.01 -2.71
N VAL A 91 8.66 18.31 -2.84
CA VAL A 91 9.16 19.33 -1.91
C VAL A 91 8.53 19.15 -0.54
N GLU A 92 7.21 18.99 -0.46
CA GLU A 92 6.50 18.75 0.81
C GLU A 92 6.98 17.47 1.51
N LEU A 93 7.22 16.40 0.74
CA LEU A 93 7.77 15.16 1.29
C LEU A 93 9.17 15.37 1.88
N THR A 94 10.07 16.03 1.15
CA THR A 94 11.44 16.28 1.62
C THR A 94 11.45 17.16 2.87
N GLU A 95 10.66 18.25 2.89
CA GLU A 95 10.50 19.12 4.07
C GLU A 95 9.94 18.36 5.29
N SER A 96 8.98 17.45 5.06
CA SER A 96 8.44 16.59 6.11
C SER A 96 9.52 15.67 6.71
N LEU A 97 10.39 15.13 5.85
CA LEU A 97 11.49 14.26 6.25
C LEU A 97 12.61 15.01 6.98
N GLU A 98 12.82 16.29 6.73
CA GLU A 98 13.71 17.13 7.56
C GLU A 98 13.20 17.26 9.01
N SER A 99 11.89 17.08 9.22
CA SER A 99 11.20 17.23 10.51
C SER A 99 10.89 15.90 11.21
N GLY A 100 11.34 14.77 10.68
CA GLY A 100 11.14 13.42 11.26
C GLY A 100 10.78 12.36 10.21
N ASP A 101 10.46 11.15 10.68
CA ASP A 101 10.09 10.05 9.79
C ASP A 101 8.71 10.28 9.14
N ALA A 102 8.53 9.73 7.93
CA ALA A 102 7.27 9.77 7.19
C ALA A 102 6.76 8.37 6.85
N LEU A 103 5.45 8.22 6.69
CA LEU A 103 4.78 6.98 6.32
C LEU A 103 3.91 7.20 5.08
N TYR A 104 4.25 6.48 4.02
CA TYR A 104 3.38 6.28 2.87
C TYR A 104 2.60 4.97 3.04
N GLU A 105 1.26 5.04 2.99
CA GLU A 105 0.39 3.87 2.84
C GLU A 105 -0.40 4.00 1.55
N GLY A 106 -0.26 3.06 0.62
CA GLY A 106 -1.04 3.14 -0.60
C GLY A 106 -0.69 2.15 -1.69
N ASN A 107 -0.92 2.56 -2.93
CA ASN A 107 -0.84 1.72 -4.10
C ASN A 107 0.63 1.54 -4.56
N PRO A 108 0.96 0.41 -5.23
CA PRO A 108 2.34 0.11 -5.56
C PRO A 108 2.91 0.99 -6.69
N TYR A 109 2.07 1.65 -7.50
CA TYR A 109 2.54 2.55 -8.56
C TYR A 109 3.24 3.78 -7.98
N VAL A 110 2.62 4.43 -6.99
CA VAL A 110 3.27 5.55 -6.29
C VAL A 110 4.39 5.07 -5.39
N ALA A 111 4.24 3.90 -4.76
CA ALA A 111 5.31 3.32 -3.96
C ALA A 111 6.58 3.07 -4.79
N ARG A 112 6.43 2.57 -6.03
CA ARG A 112 7.54 2.44 -6.97
C ARG A 112 8.14 3.79 -7.32
N GLU A 113 7.32 4.80 -7.58
CA GLU A 113 7.82 6.16 -7.84
C GLU A 113 8.65 6.70 -6.67
N LEU A 114 8.21 6.48 -5.42
CA LEU A 114 8.99 6.84 -4.22
C LEU A 114 10.34 6.11 -4.15
N LEU A 115 10.46 4.93 -4.76
CA LEU A 115 11.71 4.19 -4.84
C LEU A 115 12.61 4.65 -6.00
N THR A 116 12.04 4.95 -7.16
CA THR A 116 12.80 5.17 -8.40
C THR A 116 13.07 6.63 -8.71
N ASN A 117 12.36 7.57 -8.09
CA ASN A 117 12.56 8.99 -8.36
C ASN A 117 13.97 9.44 -7.93
N SER A 118 14.72 10.01 -8.87
CA SER A 118 16.10 10.46 -8.62
C SER A 118 16.21 11.54 -7.56
N ARG A 119 15.16 12.35 -7.36
CA ARG A 119 15.11 13.41 -6.33
C ARG A 119 14.93 12.86 -4.92
N LEU A 120 14.58 11.58 -4.81
CA LEU A 120 14.39 10.86 -3.55
C LEU A 120 15.49 9.79 -3.34
N ALA A 121 16.56 9.81 -4.15
CA ALA A 121 17.60 8.79 -4.14
C ALA A 121 18.37 8.73 -2.80
N ASP A 122 18.60 9.89 -2.18
CA ASP A 122 19.40 9.99 -0.94
C ASP A 122 18.58 9.81 0.35
N ILE A 123 17.27 9.60 0.23
CA ILE A 123 16.38 9.43 1.39
C ILE A 123 16.51 8.00 1.94
N GLN A 124 16.77 7.89 3.24
CA GLN A 124 16.69 6.63 3.95
C GLN A 124 15.26 6.09 3.87
N ARG A 125 15.11 4.83 3.47
CA ARG A 125 13.82 4.23 3.18
C ARG A 125 13.72 2.83 3.79
N LEU A 126 12.50 2.47 4.17
CA LEU A 126 12.09 1.11 4.50
C LEU A 126 10.86 0.81 3.66
N SER A 127 10.97 -0.12 2.71
CA SER A 127 9.89 -0.42 1.78
C SER A 127 9.34 -1.84 1.95
N VAL A 128 8.05 -1.91 2.30
CA VAL A 128 7.36 -3.15 2.68
C VAL A 128 6.15 -3.35 1.79
N PHE A 129 6.11 -4.50 1.12
CA PHE A 129 5.00 -4.90 0.27
C PHE A 129 4.13 -5.95 0.99
N LEU A 130 2.85 -5.65 1.21
CA LEU A 130 1.88 -6.62 1.70
C LEU A 130 1.36 -7.47 0.55
N SER A 131 1.59 -8.78 0.65
CA SER A 131 1.18 -9.74 -0.36
C SER A 131 -0.02 -10.56 0.11
N PRO A 132 -1.04 -10.80 -0.73
CA PRO A 132 -2.14 -11.71 -0.40
C PRO A 132 -1.77 -13.20 -0.49
N LEU A 133 -0.54 -13.52 -0.94
CA LEU A 133 0.05 -14.86 -1.06
C LEU A 133 1.48 -14.87 -0.51
N SER A 134 1.93 -15.98 0.06
CA SER A 134 3.34 -16.16 0.41
C SER A 134 4.18 -16.60 -0.80
N LYS A 135 5.51 -16.47 -0.70
CA LYS A 135 6.44 -17.04 -1.68
C LYS A 135 6.26 -18.55 -1.83
N GLU A 136 6.08 -19.25 -0.72
CA GLU A 136 5.87 -20.70 -0.70
C GLU A 136 4.58 -21.09 -1.43
N GLU A 137 3.49 -20.37 -1.19
CA GLU A 137 2.21 -20.62 -1.87
C GLU A 137 2.33 -20.36 -3.37
N ILE A 138 3.03 -19.29 -3.77
CA ILE A 138 3.28 -19.02 -5.19
C ILE A 138 4.08 -20.16 -5.82
N GLN A 139 5.15 -20.62 -5.17
CA GLN A 139 5.96 -21.75 -5.67
C GLN A 139 5.12 -23.02 -5.81
N TYR A 140 4.34 -23.37 -4.77
CA TYR A 140 3.43 -24.50 -4.80
C TYR A 140 2.40 -24.41 -5.94
N LEU A 141 1.78 -23.24 -6.12
CA LEU A 141 0.75 -23.02 -7.13
C LEU A 141 1.31 -23.03 -8.55
N ARG A 142 2.58 -22.62 -8.76
CA ARG A 142 3.27 -22.71 -10.06
C ARG A 142 3.44 -24.15 -10.53
N GLU A 143 3.52 -25.09 -9.60
CA GLU A 143 3.66 -26.52 -9.92
C GLU A 143 2.33 -27.19 -10.27
N GLN A 144 1.20 -26.50 -10.12
CA GLN A 144 -0.14 -27.04 -10.39
C GLN A 144 -0.58 -26.76 -11.83
N PRO A 145 -0.66 -27.76 -12.73
CA PRO A 145 -0.93 -27.53 -14.16
C PRO A 145 -2.29 -26.89 -14.47
N ALA A 146 -3.27 -27.05 -13.56
CA ALA A 146 -4.63 -26.53 -13.72
C ALA A 146 -4.81 -25.11 -13.16
N VAL A 147 -3.78 -24.52 -12.55
CA VAL A 147 -3.88 -23.21 -11.87
C VAL A 147 -3.28 -22.12 -12.74
N SER A 148 -4.07 -21.09 -13.02
CA SER A 148 -3.55 -19.80 -13.47
C SER A 148 -3.33 -18.90 -12.25
N LEU A 149 -2.07 -18.56 -11.93
CA LEU A 149 -1.76 -17.64 -10.82
C LEU A 149 -2.45 -16.28 -11.00
N ARG A 150 -2.43 -15.75 -12.23
CA ARG A 150 -3.12 -14.50 -12.59
C ARG A 150 -4.63 -14.64 -12.34
N GLY A 151 -5.25 -15.70 -12.86
CA GLY A 151 -6.68 -15.95 -12.67
C GLY A 151 -7.08 -16.09 -11.20
N LEU A 152 -6.31 -16.88 -10.44
CA LEU A 152 -6.52 -17.10 -9.01
C LEU A 152 -6.37 -15.80 -8.22
N THR A 153 -5.31 -15.03 -8.47
CA THR A 153 -5.07 -13.75 -7.81
C THR A 153 -6.19 -12.77 -8.10
N THR A 154 -6.60 -12.63 -9.37
CA THR A 154 -7.74 -11.78 -9.75
C THR A 154 -9.01 -12.18 -9.02
N GLU A 155 -9.38 -13.46 -9.01
CA GLU A 155 -10.60 -13.93 -8.35
C GLU A 155 -10.55 -13.76 -6.82
N MET A 156 -9.42 -14.09 -6.20
CA MET A 156 -9.21 -13.87 -4.77
C MET A 156 -9.41 -12.41 -4.41
N MET A 157 -8.76 -11.50 -5.14
CA MET A 157 -8.83 -10.07 -4.85
C MET A 157 -10.20 -9.48 -5.20
N ARG A 158 -10.88 -9.96 -6.24
CA ARG A 158 -12.29 -9.62 -6.54
C ARG A 158 -13.18 -9.92 -5.36
N ARG A 159 -13.10 -11.13 -4.79
CA ARG A 159 -13.90 -11.51 -3.63
C ARG A 159 -13.63 -10.61 -2.41
N ARG A 160 -12.36 -10.28 -2.15
CA ARG A 160 -11.98 -9.36 -1.07
C ARG A 160 -12.57 -7.95 -1.29
N GLN A 161 -12.50 -7.43 -2.52
CA GLN A 161 -13.07 -6.12 -2.87
C GLN A 161 -14.58 -6.07 -2.65
N LEU A 162 -15.30 -7.10 -3.10
CA LEU A 162 -16.75 -7.18 -2.96
C LEU A 162 -17.18 -7.29 -1.49
N ARG A 163 -16.52 -8.16 -0.70
CA ARG A 163 -16.80 -8.28 0.74
C ARG A 163 -16.54 -6.97 1.49
N ARG A 164 -15.38 -6.32 1.24
CA ARG A 164 -15.07 -5.01 1.83
C ARG A 164 -16.12 -3.97 1.44
N GLY A 165 -16.49 -3.91 0.16
CA GLY A 165 -17.50 -2.99 -0.35
C GLY A 165 -18.85 -3.18 0.34
N HIS A 166 -19.33 -4.43 0.42
CA HIS A 166 -20.59 -4.75 1.09
C HIS A 166 -20.58 -4.36 2.56
N ARG A 167 -19.47 -4.60 3.26
CA ARG A 167 -19.31 -4.22 4.67
C ARG A 167 -19.33 -2.70 4.88
N LEU A 168 -18.75 -1.92 3.97
CA LEU A 168 -18.67 -0.46 4.09
C LEU A 168 -19.93 0.28 3.64
N LYS A 169 -20.64 -0.24 2.62
CA LYS A 169 -21.75 0.46 1.95
C LYS A 169 -23.09 -0.26 2.02
N GLY A 170 -23.12 -1.52 2.45
CA GLY A 170 -24.27 -2.40 2.26
C GLY A 170 -24.45 -2.73 0.78
N MET A 171 -25.43 -2.12 0.12
CA MET A 171 -25.68 -2.36 -1.30
C MET A 171 -24.61 -1.68 -2.18
N LEU A 172 -24.07 -2.43 -3.13
CA LEU A 172 -23.09 -1.94 -4.09
C LEU A 172 -23.79 -1.38 -5.33
N SER A 173 -23.37 -0.19 -5.77
CA SER A 173 -23.79 0.39 -7.04
C SER A 173 -23.07 -0.30 -8.23
N ALA A 174 -23.57 -0.11 -9.45
CA ALA A 174 -22.86 -0.57 -10.65
C ALA A 174 -21.43 -0.02 -10.73
N HIS A 175 -21.24 1.25 -10.37
CA HIS A 175 -19.92 1.87 -10.31
C HIS A 175 -18.99 1.19 -9.30
N ASP A 176 -19.51 0.76 -8.14
CA ASP A 176 -18.70 0.05 -7.15
C ASP A 176 -18.25 -1.33 -7.63
N LEU A 177 -19.11 -2.03 -8.37
CA LEU A 177 -18.79 -3.32 -8.98
C LEU A 177 -17.72 -3.18 -10.05
N ASP A 178 -17.84 -2.17 -10.93
CA ASP A 178 -16.84 -1.88 -11.96
C ASP A 178 -15.49 -1.49 -11.35
N ASP A 179 -15.48 -0.70 -10.27
CA ASP A 179 -14.25 -0.33 -9.55
C ASP A 179 -13.59 -1.54 -8.87
N ALA A 180 -14.39 -2.42 -8.26
CA ALA A 180 -13.90 -3.67 -7.69
C ALA A 180 -13.26 -4.56 -8.77
N GLU A 181 -13.90 -4.69 -9.94
CA GLU A 181 -13.40 -5.47 -11.07
C GLU A 181 -12.09 -4.91 -11.63
N ARG A 182 -12.04 -3.59 -11.91
CA ARG A 182 -10.83 -2.94 -12.41
C ARG A 182 -9.63 -3.17 -11.49
N ARG A 183 -9.83 -3.06 -10.17
CA ARG A 183 -8.75 -3.26 -9.19
C ARG A 183 -8.36 -4.72 -9.06
N ALA A 184 -9.32 -5.64 -9.10
CA ALA A 184 -9.05 -7.07 -9.06
C ALA A 184 -8.22 -7.51 -10.27
N ALA A 185 -8.57 -7.04 -11.48
CA ALA A 185 -7.86 -7.35 -12.71
C ALA A 185 -6.40 -6.90 -12.72
N ARG A 186 -6.06 -5.83 -11.97
CA ARG A 186 -4.69 -5.32 -11.81
C ARG A 186 -3.89 -5.98 -10.70
N ALA A 187 -4.52 -6.78 -9.84
CA ALA A 187 -3.87 -7.27 -8.63
C ALA A 187 -2.66 -8.17 -8.91
N TYR A 188 -2.68 -8.98 -9.97
CA TYR A 188 -1.52 -9.79 -10.35
C TYR A 188 -0.36 -8.94 -10.85
N ASP A 189 -0.62 -7.94 -11.69
CA ASP A 189 0.43 -7.04 -12.18
C ASP A 189 1.03 -6.21 -11.03
N GLU A 190 0.21 -5.81 -10.07
CA GLU A 190 0.65 -5.15 -8.83
C GLU A 190 1.50 -6.08 -7.97
N LEU A 191 1.09 -7.35 -7.84
CA LEU A 191 1.82 -8.35 -7.07
C LEU A 191 3.21 -8.64 -7.67
N ARG A 192 3.34 -8.59 -9.00
CA ARG A 192 4.63 -8.72 -9.68
C ARG A 192 5.62 -7.63 -9.29
N MET A 193 5.16 -6.46 -8.86
CA MET A 193 6.04 -5.38 -8.39
C MET A 193 6.70 -5.67 -7.04
N ALA A 194 6.24 -6.69 -6.30
CA ALA A 194 6.71 -6.96 -4.93
C ALA A 194 8.23 -7.19 -4.81
N HIS A 195 8.87 -7.74 -5.85
CA HIS A 195 10.32 -7.96 -5.87
C HIS A 195 11.15 -6.66 -5.86
N GLU A 196 10.54 -5.53 -6.24
CA GLU A 196 11.18 -4.21 -6.25
C GLU A 196 11.34 -3.60 -4.84
N PHE A 197 10.62 -4.14 -3.85
CA PHE A 197 10.58 -3.64 -2.48
C PHE A 197 11.60 -4.37 -1.60
N ASP A 198 12.03 -3.74 -0.51
CA ASP A 198 13.04 -4.30 0.40
C ASP A 198 12.56 -5.64 0.96
N LEU A 199 11.30 -5.68 1.40
CA LEU A 199 10.69 -6.83 2.06
C LEU A 199 9.24 -7.02 1.64
N VAL A 200 8.80 -8.28 1.64
CA VAL A 200 7.42 -8.69 1.42
C VAL A 200 6.88 -9.34 2.69
N ILE A 201 5.69 -8.93 3.15
CA ILE A 201 4.99 -9.59 4.26
C ILE A 201 3.73 -10.27 3.69
N PRO A 202 3.66 -11.61 3.74
CA PRO A 202 2.43 -12.34 3.43
C PRO A 202 1.33 -11.98 4.44
N ASN A 203 0.14 -11.64 3.93
CA ASN A 203 -1.02 -11.33 4.74
C ASN A 203 -2.31 -11.84 4.06
N HIS A 204 -2.84 -12.94 4.60
CA HIS A 204 -4.11 -13.51 4.15
C HIS A 204 -5.32 -12.72 4.65
N ASP A 205 -5.17 -12.02 5.78
CA ASP A 205 -6.20 -11.15 6.34
C ASP A 205 -6.24 -9.81 5.61
N GLY A 206 -6.92 -9.81 4.46
CA GLY A 206 -7.17 -8.61 3.68
C GLY A 206 -8.01 -7.57 4.41
N GLU A 207 -8.25 -6.44 3.74
CA GLU A 207 -9.08 -5.37 4.30
C GLU A 207 -10.51 -5.82 4.63
N ASP A 208 -10.98 -6.89 4.00
CA ASP A 208 -12.29 -7.52 4.21
C ASP A 208 -12.36 -8.46 5.42
N SER A 209 -11.22 -8.81 6.03
CA SER A 209 -11.19 -9.73 7.18
C SER A 209 -11.72 -9.07 8.45
N GLU A 210 -12.44 -9.85 9.26
CA GLU A 210 -12.88 -9.49 10.61
C GLU A 210 -11.74 -9.53 11.63
N ASN A 211 -10.64 -10.23 11.31
CA ASN A 211 -9.48 -10.36 12.18
C ASN A 211 -8.77 -9.04 12.48
N TRP A 212 -9.13 -7.94 11.82
CA TRP A 212 -8.58 -6.60 12.07
C TRP A 212 -9.27 -5.84 13.20
N ASP A 213 -10.61 -5.81 13.20
CA ASP A 213 -11.38 -4.87 14.03
C ASP A 213 -12.71 -5.41 14.57
N ALA A 214 -13.14 -6.62 14.22
CA ALA A 214 -14.33 -7.23 14.83
C ALA A 214 -14.11 -7.57 16.31
N PHE A 215 -12.84 -7.74 16.70
CA PHE A 215 -12.42 -8.03 18.07
C PHE A 215 -11.60 -6.88 18.64
N TYR A 216 -11.43 -6.84 19.98
CA TYR A 216 -10.61 -5.80 20.60
C TYR A 216 -9.18 -5.84 20.08
N TYR A 217 -8.59 -7.03 19.92
CA TYR A 217 -7.23 -7.25 19.38
C TYR A 217 -7.28 -7.90 18.00
N PRO A 218 -6.33 -7.58 17.10
CA PRO A 218 -6.17 -8.30 15.86
C PRO A 218 -5.87 -9.78 16.11
N LEU A 219 -6.39 -10.64 15.25
CA LEU A 219 -6.19 -12.11 15.29
C LEU A 219 -5.54 -12.59 13.99
N GLY A 220 -5.25 -13.89 13.90
CA GLY A 220 -4.79 -14.51 12.65
C GLY A 220 -3.52 -13.86 12.06
N ASP A 221 -3.52 -13.70 10.75
CA ASP A 221 -2.44 -13.07 10.00
C ASP A 221 -2.48 -11.55 10.10
N ALA A 222 -3.63 -10.95 10.40
CA ALA A 222 -3.71 -9.51 10.73
C ALA A 222 -2.79 -9.18 11.93
N ARG A 223 -2.82 -10.01 12.98
CA ARG A 223 -1.92 -9.87 14.14
C ARG A 223 -0.46 -10.08 13.77
N LYS A 224 -0.16 -11.13 13.00
CA LYS A 224 1.23 -11.44 12.60
C LYS A 224 1.82 -10.32 11.76
N THR A 225 1.06 -9.82 10.78
CA THR A 225 1.44 -8.69 9.91
C THR A 225 1.66 -7.43 10.74
N LEU A 226 0.78 -7.15 11.71
CA LEU A 226 0.95 -6.02 12.61
C LEU A 226 2.27 -6.09 13.39
N LEU A 227 2.56 -7.24 14.01
CA LEU A 227 3.81 -7.42 14.75
C LEU A 227 5.04 -7.32 13.84
N ALA A 228 5.00 -7.94 12.66
CA ALA A 228 6.08 -7.86 11.69
C ALA A 228 6.38 -6.42 11.26
N VAL A 229 5.36 -5.58 11.06
CA VAL A 229 5.54 -4.18 10.68
C VAL A 229 6.03 -3.34 11.85
N VAL A 230 5.60 -3.63 13.08
CA VAL A 230 6.16 -3.02 14.30
C VAL A 230 7.66 -3.31 14.38
N ASP A 231 8.05 -4.59 14.28
CA ASP A 231 9.45 -5.03 14.33
C ASP A 231 10.29 -4.26 13.30
N LEU A 232 9.83 -4.21 12.04
CA LEU A 232 10.50 -3.51 10.95
C LEU A 232 10.67 -2.01 11.19
N VAL A 233 9.62 -1.35 11.65
CA VAL A 233 9.68 0.09 11.97
C VAL A 233 10.63 0.34 13.13
N THR A 234 10.73 -0.58 14.09
CA THR A 234 11.69 -0.50 15.20
C THR A 234 13.11 -0.98 14.88
N GLY A 235 13.34 -1.48 13.65
CA GLY A 235 14.66 -1.86 13.16
C GLY A 235 14.99 -3.36 13.27
N GLU A 236 14.01 -4.20 13.58
CA GLU A 236 14.15 -5.66 13.61
C GLU A 236 13.54 -6.29 12.34
N ILE A 237 14.20 -7.30 11.76
CA ILE A 237 13.67 -8.02 10.61
C ILE A 237 12.93 -9.27 11.12
N PRO A 238 11.59 -9.34 10.99
CA PRO A 238 10.82 -10.47 11.49
C PRO A 238 11.05 -11.70 10.59
N GLY A 239 11.00 -12.90 11.19
CA GLY A 239 11.18 -14.15 10.44
C GLY A 239 10.10 -14.43 9.39
N SER A 240 8.97 -13.71 9.43
CA SER A 240 7.91 -13.77 8.41
C SER A 240 8.16 -12.86 7.21
N ALA A 241 9.21 -12.02 7.23
CA ALA A 241 9.56 -11.18 6.09
C ALA A 241 10.26 -11.99 5.00
N GLU A 242 9.77 -11.83 3.78
CA GLU A 242 10.28 -12.50 2.60
C GLU A 242 11.03 -11.53 1.69
N LYS A 243 11.99 -12.06 0.92
CA LYS A 243 12.55 -11.38 -0.25
C LYS A 243 12.18 -12.18 -1.49
N TRP A 244 11.57 -11.52 -2.45
CA TRP A 244 11.11 -12.12 -3.69
C TRP A 244 12.07 -11.82 -4.83
N GLU A 245 12.28 -12.82 -5.68
CA GLU A 245 13.06 -12.71 -6.89
C GLU A 245 12.22 -12.13 -8.04
N PRO A 246 12.83 -11.41 -9.01
CA PRO A 246 12.11 -10.84 -10.14
C PRO A 246 11.33 -11.85 -10.99
N ASP A 247 11.75 -13.12 -11.01
CA ASP A 247 11.16 -14.21 -11.79
C ASP A 247 10.17 -15.08 -10.99
N LEU A 248 9.87 -14.72 -9.74
CA LEU A 248 8.91 -15.45 -8.91
C LEU A 248 7.50 -15.43 -9.53
N LEU A 249 7.11 -14.32 -10.17
CA LEU A 249 5.82 -14.15 -10.84
C LEU A 249 6.03 -13.76 -12.32
N PRO A 250 5.84 -14.70 -13.26
CA PRO A 250 6.05 -14.44 -14.69
C PRO A 250 4.99 -13.51 -15.27
N GLU A 251 5.25 -12.99 -16.48
CA GLU A 251 4.34 -12.13 -17.26
C GLU A 251 2.96 -12.75 -17.53
#